data_AF-A0A4Q3EW25-F1
#
_entry.id   AF-A0A4Q3EW25-F1
#
_cell.length_a   1.000
_cell.length_b   1.000
_cell.length_c   1.000
_cell.angle_alpha   90.00
_cell.angle_beta   90.00
_cell.angle_gamma   90.00
#
_symmetry.space_group_name_H-M   'P 1'
#
loop_
_entity.id
_entity.type
_entity.pdbx_description
1 polymer ?
#
loop_
_entity_poly.entity_id
_entity_poly.type
_entity_poly.pdbx_seq_one_letter_code
_entity_poly.pdbx_strand_id
1 'polypeptide(L)'
;MIKSQEIVVLTNKFVLRWLMLLLPVFFWSCENDLKKVKQISSKEVNKPVETTIGIDVIYSDSAKVKARMTAPLMLNHTVTKTVKQAYYEMP
;
A
#
# COMPACT_ATOMS: atom_id res chain seq x y z
N MET A 1 0.18 35.35 -51.39
CA MET A 1 0.74 34.58 -50.26
C MET A 1 0.06 34.81 -48.91
N ILE A 2 -0.52 35.99 -48.63
CA ILE A 2 -1.10 36.34 -47.30
C ILE A 2 -2.33 35.49 -46.91
N LYS A 3 -3.21 35.14 -47.86
CA LYS A 3 -4.46 34.41 -47.60
C LYS A 3 -4.28 32.96 -47.08
N SER A 4 -3.15 32.31 -47.40
CA SER A 4 -2.85 30.95 -46.94
C SER A 4 -2.31 30.91 -45.50
N GLN A 5 -1.70 32.00 -45.02
CA GLN A 5 -1.14 32.08 -43.66
C GLN A 5 -2.25 32.28 -42.62
N GLU A 6 -3.27 33.10 -42.93
CA GLU A 6 -4.40 33.32 -42.03
C GLU A 6 -5.28 32.07 -41.83
N ILE A 7 -5.46 31.26 -42.88
CA ILE A 7 -6.21 30.00 -42.81
C ILE A 7 -5.51 28.99 -41.87
N VAL A 8 -4.19 28.87 -41.95
CA VAL A 8 -3.40 27.96 -41.10
C VAL A 8 -3.41 28.41 -39.63
N VAL A 9 -3.36 29.73 -39.38
CA VAL A 9 -3.46 30.28 -38.02
C VAL A 9 -4.86 30.08 -37.45
N LEU A 10 -5.91 30.22 -38.27
CA LEU A 10 -7.29 30.00 -37.86
C LEU A 10 -7.56 28.53 -37.56
N THR A 11 -7.11 27.60 -38.40
CA THR A 11 -7.23 26.16 -38.13
C THR A 11 -6.45 25.74 -36.89
N ASN A 12 -5.25 26.29 -36.66
CA ASN A 12 -4.47 26.01 -35.44
C ASN A 12 -5.15 26.54 -34.17
N LYS A 13 -5.78 27.73 -34.22
CA LYS A 13 -6.59 28.26 -33.11
C LYS A 13 -7.82 27.40 -32.83
N PHE A 14 -8.46 26.84 -33.88
CA PHE A 14 -9.57 25.91 -33.71
C PHE A 14 -9.11 24.57 -33.14
N VAL A 15 -8.02 23.99 -33.63
CA VAL A 15 -7.45 22.73 -33.11
C VAL A 15 -7.03 22.91 -31.64
N LEU A 16 -6.36 24.02 -31.30
CA LEU A 16 -5.97 24.33 -29.92
C LEU A 16 -7.17 24.50 -28.99
N ARG A 17 -8.25 25.12 -29.47
CA ARG A 17 -9.50 25.29 -28.70
C ARG A 17 -10.23 23.96 -28.49
N TRP A 18 -10.24 23.07 -29.48
CA TRP A 18 -10.80 21.72 -29.35
C TRP A 18 -9.96 20.81 -28.45
N LEU A 19 -8.63 20.93 -28.50
CA LEU A 19 -7.71 20.20 -27.62
C LEU A 19 -7.90 20.56 -26.14
N MET A 20 -8.15 21.84 -25.85
CA MET A 20 -8.41 22.31 -24.48
C MET A 20 -9.74 21.77 -23.92
N LEU A 21 -10.73 21.53 -24.78
CA LEU A 21 -12.06 21.06 -24.38
C LEU A 21 -12.10 19.56 -24.08
N LEU A 22 -11.15 18.79 -24.62
CA LEU A 22 -11.05 17.33 -24.46
C LEU A 22 -10.16 16.90 -23.27
N LEU A 23 -9.38 17.84 -22.71
CA LEU A 23 -8.49 17.62 -21.57
C LEU A 23 -9.16 17.13 -20.26
N PRO A 24 -10.38 17.58 -19.86
CA PRO A 24 -10.94 17.21 -18.55
C PRO A 24 -11.43 15.75 -18.47
N VAL A 25 -11.58 15.04 -19.59
CA VAL A 25 -12.07 13.64 -19.63
C VAL A 25 -11.08 12.67 -18.96
N PHE A 26 -9.79 13.00 -18.95
CA PHE A 26 -8.75 12.16 -18.33
C PHE A 26 -8.73 12.21 -16.79
N PHE A 27 -9.41 13.18 -16.17
CA PHE A 27 -9.43 13.35 -14.72
C PHE A 27 -10.64 12.68 -14.04
N TRP A 28 -11.53 12.00 -14.79
CA TRP A 28 -12.71 11.33 -14.24
C TRP A 28 -12.47 9.92 -13.66
N SER A 29 -11.24 9.39 -13.69
CA SER A 29 -10.98 8.01 -13.25
C SER A 29 -10.77 7.84 -11.73
N CYS A 30 -11.07 8.82 -10.89
CA CYS A 30 -10.90 8.72 -9.44
C CYS A 30 -12.22 8.31 -8.74
N GLU A 31 -12.53 7.01 -8.76
CA GLU A 31 -13.61 6.44 -7.97
C GLU A 31 -13.09 6.11 -6.55
N ASN A 32 -13.48 6.92 -5.56
CA ASN A 32 -13.14 6.68 -4.15
C ASN A 32 -14.11 5.67 -3.52
N ASP A 33 -13.81 4.38 -3.70
CA ASP A 33 -14.69 3.29 -3.28
C ASP A 33 -14.39 2.86 -1.82
N LEU A 34 -14.85 3.66 -0.86
CA LEU A 34 -14.68 3.41 0.58
C LEU A 34 -15.29 2.07 1.05
N LYS A 35 -16.18 1.46 0.25
CA LYS A 35 -16.74 0.13 0.53
C LYS A 35 -15.70 -0.96 0.39
N LYS A 36 -14.82 -0.89 -0.62
CA LYS A 36 -13.73 -1.87 -0.82
C LYS A 36 -12.72 -1.82 0.33
N VAL A 37 -12.40 -0.62 0.81
CA VAL A 37 -11.51 -0.41 1.98
C VAL A 37 -12.08 -1.06 3.24
N LYS A 38 -13.38 -0.87 3.52
CA LYS A 38 -14.04 -1.48 4.68
C LYS A 38 -14.06 -3.01 4.62
N GLN A 39 -14.22 -3.59 3.43
CA GLN A 39 -14.16 -5.05 3.23
C GLN A 39 -12.76 -5.64 3.44
N ILE A 40 -11.70 -4.87 3.19
CA ILE A 40 -10.31 -5.30 3.44
C ILE A 40 -10.01 -5.21 4.94
N SER A 41 -10.44 -4.12 5.59
CA SER A 41 -10.26 -3.92 7.03
C SER A 41 -10.96 -5.01 7.86
N SER A 42 -12.18 -5.42 7.51
CA SER A 42 -12.89 -6.49 8.23
C SER A 42 -12.24 -7.87 8.09
N LYS A 43 -11.50 -8.11 7.00
CA LYS A 43 -10.72 -9.33 6.79
C LYS A 43 -9.40 -9.33 7.56
N GLU A 44 -8.85 -8.16 7.86
CA GLU A 44 -7.61 -8.02 8.63
C GLU A 44 -7.84 -8.23 10.13
N VAL A 45 -9.00 -7.81 10.65
CA VAL A 45 -9.40 -8.03 12.06
C VAL A 45 -9.53 -9.51 12.43
N ASN A 46 -9.82 -10.39 11.48
CA ASN A 46 -10.03 -11.83 11.73
C ASN A 46 -8.76 -12.70 11.60
N LYS A 47 -7.57 -12.10 11.40
CA LYS A 47 -6.33 -12.89 11.39
C LYS A 47 -5.99 -13.30 12.83
N PRO A 48 -5.71 -14.58 13.11
CA PRO A 48 -5.21 -14.99 14.43
C PRO A 48 -3.80 -14.42 14.61
N VAL A 49 -3.72 -13.27 15.27
CA VAL A 49 -2.47 -12.61 15.63
C VAL A 49 -2.44 -12.47 17.14
N GLU A 50 -1.52 -13.16 17.79
CA GLU A 50 -1.27 -12.95 19.21
C GLU A 50 -0.52 -11.63 19.37
N THR A 51 -1.10 -10.72 20.15
CA THR A 51 -0.55 -9.39 20.37
C THR A 51 -0.03 -9.27 21.80
N THR A 52 1.25 -8.97 21.96
CA THR A 52 1.87 -8.77 23.28
C THR A 52 2.40 -7.34 23.38
N ILE A 53 2.09 -6.66 24.48
CA ILE A 53 2.45 -5.25 24.72
C ILE A 53 3.56 -5.19 25.77
N GLY A 54 4.58 -4.35 25.55
CA GLY A 54 5.66 -4.13 26.52
C GLY A 54 6.52 -5.36 26.78
N ILE A 55 7.06 -5.95 25.70
CA ILE A 55 7.86 -7.17 25.78
C ILE A 55 9.34 -6.87 26.06
N ASP A 56 9.96 -7.75 26.85
CA ASP A 56 11.41 -7.85 27.04
C ASP A 56 11.81 -9.31 26.77
N VAL A 57 12.36 -9.58 25.59
CA VAL A 57 12.72 -10.92 25.12
C VAL A 57 14.22 -11.11 25.30
N ILE A 58 14.60 -12.10 26.10
CA ILE A 58 16.00 -12.44 26.38
C ILE A 58 16.31 -13.77 25.69
N TYR A 59 17.32 -13.77 24.82
CA TYR A 59 17.86 -14.98 24.22
C TYR A 59 19.22 -15.31 24.84
N SER A 60 19.30 -16.46 25.47
CA SER A 60 20.52 -17.00 26.07
C SER A 60 20.85 -18.35 25.47
N ASP A 61 22.13 -18.56 25.18
CA ASP A 61 22.63 -19.89 24.84
C ASP A 61 23.88 -20.16 25.70
N SER A 62 24.00 -21.41 26.16
CA SER A 62 25.10 -21.86 27.03
C SER A 62 25.28 -21.01 28.29
N ALA A 63 24.16 -20.64 28.92
CA ALA A 63 24.07 -19.77 30.10
C ALA A 63 24.66 -18.35 29.92
N LYS A 64 24.90 -17.91 28.68
CA LYS A 64 25.33 -16.54 28.36
C LYS A 64 24.22 -15.83 27.60
N VAL A 65 23.88 -14.62 28.06
CA VAL A 65 22.92 -13.76 27.35
C VAL A 65 23.57 -13.28 26.05
N LYS A 66 22.94 -13.62 24.93
CA LYS A 66 23.41 -13.22 23.59
C LYS A 66 22.63 -12.03 23.07
N ALA A 67 21.34 -11.93 23.36
CA ALA A 67 20.51 -10.82 22.92
C ALA A 67 19.40 -10.50 23.94
N ARG A 68 19.05 -9.21 24.03
CA ARG A 68 17.90 -8.69 24.76
C ARG A 68 17.16 -7.71 23.85
N MET A 69 15.90 -8.00 23.57
CA MET A 69 15.06 -7.21 22.67
C MET A 69 13.88 -6.66 23.44
N THR A 70 13.79 -5.34 23.52
CA THR A 70 12.65 -4.66 24.11
C THR A 70 11.79 -4.06 23.01
N ALA A 71 10.50 -4.35 23.00
CA ALA A 71 9.58 -3.75 22.05
C ALA A 71 8.25 -3.39 22.72
N PRO A 72 7.64 -2.25 22.35
CA PRO A 72 6.33 -1.86 22.88
C PRO A 72 5.20 -2.76 22.38
N LEU A 73 5.35 -3.39 21.21
CA LEU A 73 4.34 -4.24 20.58
C LEU A 73 5.02 -5.40 19.84
N MET A 74 4.55 -6.63 20.09
CA MET A 74 4.92 -7.84 19.36
C MET A 74 3.67 -8.46 18.76
N LEU A 75 3.70 -8.72 17.45
CA LEU A 75 2.62 -9.36 16.70
C LEU A 75 3.08 -10.74 16.24
N ASN A 76 2.57 -11.77 16.89
CA ASN A 76 2.84 -13.17 16.57
C ASN A 76 1.76 -13.69 15.62
N HIS A 77 2.09 -13.83 14.35
CA HIS A 77 1.20 -14.39 13.34
C HIS A 77 1.26 -15.92 13.40
N THR A 78 0.19 -16.58 13.87
CA THR A 78 0.10 -18.05 13.84
C THR A 78 -0.04 -18.49 12.39
N VAL A 79 1.02 -19.07 11.81
CA VAL A 79 1.03 -19.49 10.41
C VAL A 79 0.11 -20.70 10.24
N THR A 80 -0.99 -20.53 9.51
CA THR A 80 -1.96 -21.59 9.21
C THR A 80 -1.33 -22.66 8.31
N LYS A 81 -0.67 -23.67 8.90
CA LYS A 81 -0.25 -25.01 8.39
C LYS A 81 0.34 -25.19 6.96
N THR A 82 0.40 -24.19 6.09
CA THR A 82 0.90 -24.28 4.70
C THR A 82 2.32 -23.75 4.53
N VAL A 83 2.87 -23.10 5.54
CA VAL A 83 4.28 -22.66 5.60
C VAL A 83 5.02 -23.62 6.52
N LYS A 84 6.12 -24.23 6.03
CA LYS A 84 7.03 -25.04 6.85
C LYS A 84 7.31 -24.29 8.15
N GLN A 85 6.94 -24.91 9.26
CA GLN A 85 7.08 -24.34 10.59
C GLN A 85 8.57 -24.07 10.79
N ALA A 86 8.95 -22.79 10.92
CA ALA A 86 10.31 -22.45 11.30
C ALA A 86 10.55 -23.10 12.67
N TYR A 87 11.61 -23.90 12.77
CA TYR A 87 11.95 -24.59 14.01
C TYR A 87 12.14 -23.53 15.10
N TYR A 88 11.32 -23.59 16.15
CA TYR A 88 11.49 -22.77 17.34
C TYR A 88 12.29 -23.62 18.32
N GLU A 89 13.56 -23.26 18.49
CA GLU A 89 14.41 -23.85 19.50
C GLU A 89 13.85 -23.37 20.85
N MET A 90 13.53 -24.31 21.74
CA MET A 90 13.08 -23.95 23.08
C MET A 90 14.16 -23.07 23.71
N PRO A 91 13.84 -21.86 24.21
CA PRO A 91 14.81 -20.99 24.86
C PRO A 91 15.42 -21.60 26.13
#